data_AF-A0A8H5G7M3-F1
#
_entry.id   AF-A0A8H5G7M3-F1
#
_cell.length_a   1.000
_cell.length_b   1.000
_cell.length_c   1.000
_cell.angle_alpha   90.00
_cell.angle_beta   90.00
_cell.angle_gamma   90.00
#
_symmetry.space_group_name_H-M   'P 1'
#
loop_
_entity.id
_entity.type
_entity.pdbx_description
1 polymer ?
#
loop_
_entity_poly.entity_id
_entity_poly.type
_entity_poly.pdbx_seq_one_letter_code
_entity_poly.pdbx_strand_id
1 'polypeptide(L)'
;MSETIKFAKLSNSNYNDWKSDMQAHLGEHGLWRLVCGKEPMPTKVDLVEDWETKAIKAASKIYLALESVHVSKKPGARFNAYDDLFTISKKEDETLMNISTRVTKAMAKIKNLRPAKFTVDKLDKELKAMFFIRALPADYKHLTSVLMLLPELDKDT
;
A
#
# COMPACT_ATOMS: atom_id res chain seq x y z
N MET A 1 8.39 13.13 -21.03
CA MET A 1 7.83 13.14 -19.66
C MET A 1 6.56 12.29 -19.71
N SER A 2 6.58 11.06 -19.20
CA SER A 2 5.38 10.20 -19.23
C SER A 2 4.43 10.65 -18.13
N GLU A 3 3.22 11.06 -18.50
CA GLU A 3 2.16 11.31 -17.53
C GLU A 3 1.90 10.04 -16.71
N THR A 4 1.94 10.18 -15.38
CA THR A 4 1.61 9.09 -14.47
C THR A 4 0.12 8.78 -14.64
N ILE A 5 -0.22 7.68 -15.32
CA ILE A 5 -1.61 7.24 -15.48
C ILE A 5 -2.23 7.07 -14.09
N LYS A 6 -3.30 7.84 -13.82
CA LYS A 6 -4.09 7.72 -12.59
C LYS A 6 -5.13 6.62 -12.80
N PHE A 7 -4.90 5.45 -12.20
CA PHE A 7 -5.88 4.38 -12.17
C PHE A 7 -6.97 4.66 -11.13
N ALA A 8 -8.20 4.23 -11.40
CA ALA A 8 -9.23 4.15 -10.35
C ALA A 8 -8.86 3.07 -9.31
N LYS A 9 -9.25 3.26 -8.06
CA LYS A 9 -9.14 2.21 -7.03
C LYS A 9 -10.02 1.03 -7.44
N LEU A 10 -9.42 -0.16 -7.53
CA LEU A 10 -10.16 -1.36 -7.94
C LEU A 10 -11.21 -1.72 -6.88
N SER A 11 -12.43 -2.02 -7.32
CA SER A 11 -13.57 -2.40 -6.51
C SER A 11 -14.32 -3.56 -7.18
N ASN A 12 -15.31 -4.10 -6.49
CA ASN A 12 -16.12 -5.21 -7.00
C ASN A 12 -17.01 -4.79 -8.18
N SER A 13 -17.12 -3.50 -8.49
CA SER A 13 -18.03 -2.97 -9.52
C SER A 13 -17.34 -2.33 -10.72
N ASN A 14 -16.01 -2.14 -10.69
CA ASN A 14 -15.29 -1.38 -11.74
C ASN A 14 -14.19 -2.20 -12.45
N TYR A 15 -14.19 -3.53 -12.30
CA TYR A 15 -13.13 -4.37 -12.87
C TYR A 15 -12.99 -4.21 -14.39
N ASN A 16 -14.10 -4.08 -15.13
CA ASN A 16 -14.06 -3.96 -16.59
C ASN A 16 -13.40 -2.64 -17.06
N ASP A 17 -13.71 -1.53 -16.40
CA ASP A 17 -13.11 -0.23 -16.69
C ASP A 17 -11.63 -0.25 -16.32
N TRP A 18 -11.31 -0.71 -15.10
CA TRP A 18 -9.94 -0.83 -14.62
C TRP A 18 -9.08 -1.73 -15.53
N LYS A 19 -9.64 -2.87 -15.97
CA LYS A 19 -8.98 -3.78 -16.91
C LYS A 19 -8.72 -3.09 -18.25
N SER A 20 -9.65 -2.27 -18.73
CA SER A 20 -9.50 -1.55 -20.00
C SER A 20 -8.39 -0.50 -19.91
N ASP A 21 -8.32 0.26 -18.82
CA ASP A 21 -7.23 1.21 -18.55
C ASP A 21 -5.88 0.50 -18.44
N MET A 22 -5.83 -0.62 -17.70
CA MET A 22 -4.62 -1.41 -17.54
C MET A 22 -4.15 -2.02 -18.87
N GLN A 23 -5.09 -2.49 -19.69
CA GLN A 23 -4.82 -2.96 -21.04
C GLN A 23 -4.21 -1.85 -21.91
N ALA A 24 -4.76 -0.63 -21.88
CA ALA A 24 -4.20 0.50 -22.61
C ALA A 24 -2.77 0.82 -22.15
N HIS A 25 -2.55 0.89 -20.83
CA HIS A 25 -1.23 1.17 -20.26
C HIS A 25 -0.18 0.11 -20.63
N LEU A 26 -0.52 -1.18 -20.51
CA LEU A 26 0.38 -2.27 -20.89
C LEU A 26 0.54 -2.37 -22.40
N GLY A 27 -0.49 -1.99 -23.17
CA GLY A 27 -0.48 -1.93 -24.63
C GLY A 27 0.54 -0.93 -25.17
N GLU A 28 0.59 0.28 -24.60
CA GLU A 28 1.62 1.30 -24.90
C GLU A 28 3.04 0.75 -24.73
N HIS A 29 3.23 -0.16 -23.77
CA HIS A 29 4.53 -0.75 -23.45
C HIS A 29 4.79 -2.08 -24.17
N GLY A 30 3.87 -2.55 -25.03
CA GLY A 30 3.97 -3.84 -25.73
C GLY A 30 3.84 -5.06 -24.81
N LEU A 31 3.36 -4.91 -23.58
CA LEU A 31 3.32 -5.95 -22.55
C LEU A 31 1.97 -6.68 -22.49
N TRP A 32 0.91 -6.12 -23.08
CA TRP A 32 -0.44 -6.69 -22.96
C TRP A 32 -0.56 -8.09 -23.57
N ARG A 33 0.13 -8.36 -24.69
CA ARG A 33 0.09 -9.69 -25.35
C ARG A 33 0.58 -10.79 -24.41
N LEU A 34 1.65 -10.53 -23.65
CA LEU A 34 2.14 -11.43 -22.62
C LEU A 34 1.10 -11.62 -21.51
N VAL A 35 0.55 -10.54 -20.96
CA VAL A 35 -0.41 -10.60 -19.83
C VAL A 35 -1.73 -11.28 -20.21
N CYS A 36 -2.23 -11.10 -21.44
CA CYS A 36 -3.44 -11.77 -21.91
C CYS A 36 -3.19 -13.20 -22.44
N GLY A 37 -1.97 -13.73 -22.30
CA GLY A 37 -1.62 -15.10 -22.68
C GLY A 37 -1.42 -15.33 -24.19
N LYS A 38 -1.38 -14.26 -25.00
CA LYS A 38 -1.12 -14.33 -26.45
C LYS A 38 0.36 -14.37 -26.82
N GLU A 39 1.25 -14.30 -25.82
CA GLU A 39 2.70 -14.50 -25.94
C GLU A 39 3.11 -15.49 -24.83
N PRO A 40 2.90 -16.81 -25.05
CA PRO A 40 3.24 -17.83 -24.07
C PRO A 40 4.76 -17.95 -23.88
N MET A 41 5.18 -18.57 -22.77
CA MET A 41 6.59 -18.82 -22.48
C MET A 41 7.26 -19.60 -23.63
N PRO A 42 8.41 -19.13 -24.16
CA PRO A 42 9.12 -19.82 -25.23
C PRO A 42 9.69 -21.17 -24.77
N THR A 43 9.77 -22.13 -25.69
CA THR A 43 10.43 -23.43 -25.45
C THR A 43 11.95 -23.36 -25.67
N LYS A 44 12.42 -22.36 -26.42
CA LYS A 44 13.84 -22.19 -26.70
C LYS A 44 14.50 -21.39 -25.59
N VAL A 45 15.55 -21.95 -25.00
CA VAL A 45 16.23 -21.42 -23.81
C VAL A 45 16.77 -20.00 -24.03
N ASP A 46 17.29 -19.70 -25.22
CA ASP A 46 17.83 -18.39 -25.61
C ASP A 46 16.76 -17.28 -25.66
N LEU A 47 15.47 -17.62 -25.71
CA LEU A 47 14.36 -16.66 -25.71
C LEU A 47 13.65 -16.55 -24.35
N VAL A 48 13.96 -17.44 -23.40
CA VAL A 48 13.30 -17.49 -22.09
C VAL A 48 13.64 -16.26 -21.26
N GLU A 49 14.90 -15.87 -21.21
CA GLU A 49 15.37 -14.74 -20.38
C GLU A 49 14.71 -13.40 -20.78
N ASP A 50 14.59 -13.14 -22.08
CA ASP A 50 13.91 -11.96 -22.60
C ASP A 50 12.41 -11.97 -22.27
N TRP A 51 11.77 -13.13 -22.38
CA TRP A 51 10.36 -13.29 -22.03
C TRP A 51 10.14 -13.09 -20.52
N GLU A 52 11.00 -13.65 -19.67
CA GLU A 52 10.95 -13.48 -18.21
C GLU A 52 11.13 -12.00 -17.82
N THR A 53 12.08 -11.32 -18.46
CA THR A 53 12.30 -9.88 -18.26
C THR A 53 11.04 -9.07 -18.58
N LYS A 54 10.35 -9.39 -19.69
CA LYS A 54 9.05 -8.77 -20.03
C LYS A 54 7.97 -9.12 -19.02
N ALA A 55 7.90 -10.37 -18.56
CA ALA A 55 6.92 -10.82 -17.58
C ALA A 55 7.08 -10.10 -16.24
N ILE A 56 8.31 -10.00 -15.73
CA ILE A 56 8.65 -9.26 -14.52
C ILE A 56 8.27 -7.78 -14.66
N LYS A 57 8.59 -7.17 -15.81
CA LYS A 57 8.24 -5.78 -16.10
C LYS A 57 6.71 -5.56 -16.11
N ALA A 58 5.95 -6.47 -16.70
CA ALA A 58 4.49 -6.41 -16.73
C ALA A 58 3.88 -6.55 -15.32
N ALA A 59 4.33 -7.55 -14.56
CA ALA A 59 3.90 -7.77 -13.18
C ALA A 59 4.22 -6.55 -12.29
N SER A 60 5.42 -5.98 -12.44
CA SER A 60 5.84 -4.80 -11.69
C SER A 60 4.95 -3.59 -11.99
N LYS A 61 4.60 -3.35 -13.26
CA LYS A 61 3.70 -2.25 -13.64
C LYS A 61 2.29 -2.42 -13.06
N ILE A 62 1.73 -3.64 -13.14
CA ILE A 62 0.42 -3.96 -12.56
C ILE A 62 0.46 -3.73 -11.04
N TYR A 63 1.50 -4.22 -10.37
CA TYR A 63 1.68 -4.06 -8.93
C TYR A 63 1.78 -2.59 -8.53
N LEU A 64 2.61 -1.79 -9.20
CA LEU A 64 2.79 -0.36 -8.88
C LEU A 64 1.49 0.43 -9.09
N ALA A 65 0.72 0.12 -10.13
CA ALA A 65 -0.59 0.72 -10.34
C ALA A 65 -1.56 0.40 -9.20
N LEU A 66 -1.65 -0.88 -8.81
CA LEU A 66 -2.47 -1.31 -7.68
C LEU A 66 -2.00 -0.70 -6.37
N GLU A 67 -0.69 -0.68 -6.11
CA GLU A 67 -0.10 -0.10 -4.90
C GLU A 67 -0.47 1.38 -4.79
N SER A 68 -0.39 2.13 -5.89
CA SER A 68 -0.69 3.56 -5.89
C SER A 68 -2.13 3.90 -5.50
N VAL A 69 -3.09 2.99 -5.74
CA VAL A 69 -4.53 3.23 -5.48
C VAL A 69 -5.08 2.48 -4.26
N HIS A 70 -4.43 1.37 -3.87
CA HIS A 70 -4.84 0.56 -2.71
C HIS A 70 -4.02 0.84 -1.46
N VAL A 71 -2.77 1.25 -1.59
CA VAL A 71 -1.90 1.53 -0.44
C VAL A 71 -1.85 3.04 -0.22
N SER A 72 -2.82 3.54 0.56
CA SER A 72 -2.77 4.91 1.07
C SER A 72 -1.66 5.01 2.11
N LYS A 73 -0.45 5.39 1.70
CA LYS A 73 0.70 5.68 2.60
C LYS A 73 0.54 7.02 3.33
N LYS A 74 -0.70 7.47 3.57
CA LYS A 74 -1.00 8.69 4.33
C LYS A 74 -0.74 8.45 5.83
N PRO A 75 -0.30 9.47 6.57
CA PRO A 75 -0.12 9.37 8.02
C PRO A 75 -1.35 8.82 8.76
N GLY A 76 -2.57 9.21 8.37
CA GLY A 76 -3.78 8.68 9.00
C GLY A 76 -3.95 7.16 8.86
N ALA A 77 -3.51 6.55 7.75
CA ALA A 77 -3.55 5.10 7.59
C ALA A 77 -2.52 4.40 8.51
N ARG A 78 -1.36 5.02 8.70
CA ARG A 78 -0.34 4.54 9.64
C ARG A 78 -0.78 4.71 11.09
N PHE A 79 -1.38 5.86 11.45
CA PHE A 79 -1.98 6.08 12.76
C PHE A 79 -2.97 4.96 13.10
N ASN A 80 -3.90 4.62 12.18
CA ASN A 80 -4.84 3.52 12.40
C ASN A 80 -4.13 2.18 12.57
N ALA A 81 -3.05 1.92 11.81
CA ALA A 81 -2.28 0.69 11.94
C ALA A 81 -1.48 0.60 13.27
N TYR A 82 -1.00 1.73 13.79
CA TYR A 82 -0.41 1.81 15.13
C TYR A 82 -1.48 1.61 16.22
N ASP A 83 -2.66 2.20 16.06
CA ASP A 83 -3.77 2.01 17.00
C ASP A 83 -4.23 0.53 17.05
N ASP A 84 -4.35 -0.11 15.88
CA ASP A 84 -4.60 -1.55 15.76
C ASP A 84 -3.56 -2.37 16.53
N LEU A 85 -2.26 -2.03 16.39
CA LEU A 85 -1.16 -2.70 17.07
C LEU A 85 -1.27 -2.53 18.59
N PHE A 86 -1.46 -1.30 19.07
CA PHE A 86 -1.52 -1.01 20.52
C PHE A 86 -2.78 -1.55 21.19
N THR A 87 -3.83 -1.83 20.40
CA THR A 87 -5.05 -2.47 20.89
C THR A 87 -4.91 -3.99 20.99
N ILE A 88 -3.81 -4.60 20.50
CA ILE A 88 -3.59 -6.04 20.63
C ILE A 88 -3.37 -6.39 22.11
N SER A 89 -4.37 -7.06 22.67
CA SER A 89 -4.29 -7.76 23.95
C SER A 89 -4.56 -9.26 23.78
N LYS A 90 -4.04 -10.05 24.73
CA LYS A 90 -4.33 -11.48 24.85
C LYS A 90 -5.81 -11.66 25.19
N LYS A 91 -6.51 -12.52 24.44
CA LYS A 91 -7.86 -12.99 24.82
C LYS A 91 -7.77 -14.19 25.77
N GLU A 92 -8.84 -14.46 26.51
CA GLU A 92 -8.92 -15.55 27.51
C GLU A 92 -8.49 -16.90 26.91
N ASP A 93 -9.09 -17.28 25.77
CA ASP A 93 -8.84 -18.57 25.08
C ASP A 93 -7.75 -18.51 23.99
N GLU A 94 -6.92 -17.48 23.97
CA GLU A 94 -5.90 -17.30 22.94
C GLU A 94 -4.51 -17.80 23.39
N THR A 95 -3.79 -18.48 22.50
CA THR A 95 -2.40 -18.91 22.72
C THR A 95 -1.40 -17.77 22.48
N LEU A 96 -0.23 -17.85 23.11
CA LEU A 96 0.84 -16.88 22.87
C LEU A 96 1.31 -16.85 21.40
N MET A 97 1.24 -18.00 20.70
CA MET A 97 1.58 -18.11 19.29
C MET A 97 0.60 -17.30 18.40
N ASN A 98 -0.69 -17.31 18.74
CA ASN A 98 -1.70 -16.53 18.03
C ASN A 98 -1.48 -15.02 18.22
N ILE A 99 -1.13 -14.58 19.43
CA ILE A 99 -0.77 -13.19 19.70
C ILE A 99 0.48 -12.79 18.90
N SER A 100 1.53 -13.61 18.94
CA SER A 100 2.77 -13.37 18.18
C SER A 100 2.49 -13.20 16.69
N THR A 101 1.58 -14.03 16.15
CA THR A 101 1.12 -13.93 14.76
C THR A 101 0.39 -12.61 14.48
N ARG A 102 -0.51 -12.18 15.38
CA ARG A 102 -1.23 -10.89 15.25
C ARG A 102 -0.28 -9.70 15.33
N VAL A 103 0.65 -9.69 16.27
CA VAL A 103 1.67 -8.64 16.42
C VAL A 103 2.56 -8.57 15.17
N THR A 104 3.00 -9.72 14.66
CA THR A 104 3.81 -9.80 13.43
C THR A 104 3.04 -9.26 12.22
N LYS A 105 1.76 -9.63 12.07
CA LYS A 105 0.88 -9.11 11.01
C LYS A 105 0.67 -7.60 11.12
N ALA A 106 0.41 -7.09 12.33
CA ALA A 106 0.23 -5.67 12.57
C ALA A 106 1.50 -4.87 12.24
N MET A 107 2.68 -5.37 12.64
CA MET A 107 3.94 -4.71 12.27
C MET A 107 4.24 -4.78 10.78
N ALA A 108 3.92 -5.87 10.10
CA ALA A 108 4.04 -5.95 8.65
C ALA A 108 3.14 -4.92 7.96
N LYS A 109 1.90 -4.74 8.43
CA LYS A 109 0.97 -3.70 7.94
C LYS A 109 1.57 -2.29 8.10
N ILE A 110 2.11 -1.97 9.28
CA ILE A 110 2.77 -0.68 9.53
C ILE A 110 3.95 -0.48 8.57
N LYS A 111 4.82 -1.49 8.40
CA LYS A 111 5.97 -1.41 7.49
C LYS A 111 5.55 -1.15 6.04
N ASN A 112 4.49 -1.81 5.57
CA ASN A 112 3.98 -1.65 4.20
C ASN A 112 3.39 -0.25 3.94
N LEU A 113 2.92 0.44 4.99
CA LEU A 113 2.37 1.79 4.90
C LEU A 113 3.44 2.90 4.98
N ARG A 114 4.71 2.55 5.19
CA ARG A 114 5.82 3.50 5.23
C ARG A 114 6.18 3.96 3.81
N PRO A 115 6.37 5.27 3.58
CA PRO A 115 6.98 5.78 2.37
C PRO A 115 8.40 5.23 2.16
N ALA A 116 8.90 5.23 0.92
CA ALA A 116 10.23 4.71 0.61
C ALA A 116 11.37 5.40 1.39
N LYS A 117 11.21 6.68 1.74
CA LYS A 117 12.19 7.49 2.51
C LYS A 117 11.76 7.70 3.97
N PHE A 118 11.21 6.67 4.62
CA PHE A 118 10.75 6.77 6.00
C PHE A 118 11.90 6.50 6.98
N THR A 119 12.35 7.54 7.69
CA THR A 119 13.46 7.49 8.65
C THR A 119 12.95 7.25 10.08
N VAL A 120 13.85 6.93 11.00
CA VAL A 120 13.54 6.85 12.44
C VAL A 120 13.10 8.21 13.00
N ASP A 121 13.69 9.32 12.53
CA ASP A 121 13.23 10.66 12.92
C ASP A 121 11.77 10.93 12.51
N LYS A 122 11.38 10.53 11.29
CA LYS A 122 9.96 10.61 10.86
C LYS A 122 9.05 9.74 11.71
N LEU A 123 9.53 8.57 12.14
CA LEU A 123 8.80 7.71 13.09
C LEU A 123 8.57 8.43 14.42
N ASP A 124 9.61 9.02 15.00
CA ASP A 124 9.52 9.69 16.31
C ASP A 124 8.57 10.90 16.27
N LYS A 125 8.61 11.68 15.18
CA LYS A 125 7.69 12.80 14.94
C LYS A 125 6.24 12.33 14.82
N GLU A 126 6.00 11.29 14.02
CA GLU A 126 4.66 10.74 13.81
C GLU A 126 4.10 10.13 15.10
N LEU A 127 4.91 9.42 15.88
CA LEU A 127 4.52 8.89 17.18
C LEU A 127 4.17 10.02 18.16
N LYS A 128 4.99 11.08 18.23
CA LYS A 128 4.67 12.26 19.07
C LYS A 128 3.32 12.85 18.70
N ALA A 129 3.08 13.12 17.42
CA ALA A 129 1.82 13.66 16.95
C ALA A 129 0.64 12.71 17.23
N MET A 130 0.84 11.39 17.07
CA MET A 130 -0.16 10.37 17.43
C MET A 130 -0.53 10.43 18.91
N PHE A 131 0.45 10.51 19.81
CA PHE A 131 0.18 10.62 21.25
C PHE A 131 -0.51 11.94 21.61
N PHE A 132 -0.17 13.05 20.95
CA PHE A 132 -0.92 14.31 21.09
C PHE A 132 -2.38 14.14 20.70
N ILE A 133 -2.66 13.57 19.52
CA ILE A 133 -4.02 13.32 19.05
C ILE A 133 -4.81 12.45 20.03
N ARG A 134 -4.18 11.41 20.61
CA ARG A 134 -4.81 10.54 21.61
C ARG A 134 -5.06 11.23 22.95
N ALA A 135 -4.25 12.23 23.31
CA ALA A 135 -4.42 13.00 24.53
C ALA A 135 -5.51 14.07 24.41
N LEU A 136 -5.97 14.39 23.19
CA LEU A 136 -7.03 15.37 22.98
C LEU A 136 -8.41 14.85 23.44
N PRO A 137 -9.21 15.68 24.13
CA PRO A 137 -10.60 15.37 24.45
C PRO A 137 -11.48 15.16 23.21
N ALA A 138 -12.64 14.53 23.41
CA ALA A 138 -13.60 14.25 22.34
C ALA A 138 -14.08 15.50 21.58
N ASP A 139 -14.08 16.67 22.23
CA ASP A 139 -14.47 17.95 21.63
C ASP A 139 -13.55 18.36 20.46
N TYR A 140 -12.35 17.79 20.37
CA TYR A 140 -11.38 18.04 19.30
C TYR A 140 -11.49 17.04 18.14
N LYS A 141 -12.56 16.24 18.06
CA LYS A 141 -12.75 15.23 17.00
C LYS A 141 -12.65 15.80 15.58
N HIS A 142 -13.10 17.04 15.37
CA HIS A 142 -12.95 17.73 14.09
C HIS A 142 -11.47 17.99 13.76
N LEU A 143 -10.69 18.51 14.72
CA LEU A 143 -9.26 18.72 14.57
C LEU A 143 -8.53 17.40 14.28
N THR A 144 -8.82 16.35 15.06
CA THR A 144 -8.27 15.01 14.83
C THR A 144 -8.57 14.50 13.42
N SER A 145 -9.78 14.71 12.92
CA SER A 145 -10.17 14.28 11.57
C SER A 145 -9.39 15.03 10.48
N VAL A 146 -9.13 16.33 10.68
CA VAL A 146 -8.33 17.15 9.75
C VAL A 146 -6.87 16.71 9.76
N LEU A 147 -6.28 16.50 10.93
CA LEU A 147 -4.88 16.06 11.08
C LEU A 147 -4.62 14.73 10.35
N MET A 148 -5.59 13.82 10.36
CA MET A 148 -5.50 12.51 9.70
C MET A 148 -5.49 12.59 8.16
N LEU A 149 -5.90 13.73 7.59
CA LEU A 149 -5.90 13.97 6.13
C LEU A 149 -4.62 14.61 5.62
N LEU A 150 -3.76 15.12 6.52
CA LEU A 150 -2.53 15.81 6.15
C LEU A 150 -1.52 14.87 5.46
N PRO A 151 -0.68 15.39 4.55
CA PRO A 151 0.32 14.59 3.85
C PRO A 151 1.45 14.12 4.77
N GLU A 152 1.77 14.91 5.81
CA GLU A 152 2.70 14.57 6.88
C GLU A 152 2.06 14.93 8.24
N LEU A 153 2.38 14.14 9.25
CA LEU A 153 1.89 14.33 10.61
C LEU A 153 3.09 14.65 11.50
N ASP A 154 3.32 15.94 11.72
CA ASP A 154 4.36 16.48 12.60
C ASP A 154 3.70 17.43 13.61
N LYS A 155 4.35 17.67 14.76
CA LYS A 155 3.91 18.66 15.75
C LYS A 155 4.06 20.10 15.26
N ASP A 156 4.87 20.30 14.24
CA ASP A 156 5.17 21.59 13.64
C ASP A 156 4.24 21.91 12.45
N THR A 157 3.28 21.02 12.16
CA THR A 157 2.21 21.24 11.17
C THR A 157 1.05 22.01 11.77
#